data_AF-A0A2V6SHV7-F1
#
_entry.id   AF-A0A2V6SHV7-F1
#
_cell.length_a   1.000
_cell.length_b   1.000
_cell.length_c   1.000
_cell.angle_alpha   90.00
_cell.angle_beta   90.00
_cell.angle_gamma   90.00
#
_symmetry.space_group_name_H-M   'P 1'
#
loop_
_entity.id
_entity.type
_entity.pdbx_description
1 polymer ?
#
loop_
_entity_poly.entity_id
_entity_poly.type
_entity_poly.pdbx_seq_one_letter_code
_entity_poly.pdbx_strand_id
1 'polypeptide(L)'
;MGTRAERPRLANVRLEAARGGRLRRDTRRRLRPLGRGLLSRRPDHRRQASRRGHGAAQGAQALSSDKIFLEDVRFYGHHGVTKAQQTVGAWFSVDVELSVDLAAAATSDDLRTTVDYGLVAARIVEECTKERVNLLERLAGRLAGILLGEFPCTEVRVRVRKLTPPMEGLQGIPGVELVRRRISSS
;
A
#
# COMPACT_ATOMS: atom_id res chain seq x y z
N MET A 1 16.46 49.73 8.07
CA MET A 1 15.65 50.10 9.25
C MET A 1 14.25 49.51 9.04
N GLY A 2 13.77 48.65 9.94
CA GLY A 2 12.35 48.27 9.98
C GLY A 2 11.94 46.92 9.37
N THR A 3 12.31 45.83 10.04
CA THR A 3 11.62 44.53 10.02
C THR A 3 10.15 44.63 10.45
N ARG A 4 9.25 43.77 9.94
CA ARG A 4 8.48 42.78 10.73
C ARG A 4 7.31 42.18 9.93
N ALA A 5 7.43 40.88 9.64
CA ALA A 5 6.32 40.02 9.23
C ALA A 5 5.43 39.71 10.44
N GLU A 6 4.12 39.85 10.29
CA GLU A 6 3.13 39.38 11.26
C GLU A 6 2.58 38.00 10.86
N ARG A 7 2.55 37.10 11.85
CA ARG A 7 2.11 35.70 11.77
C ARG A 7 0.58 35.60 11.93
N PRO A 8 -0.11 34.66 11.29
CA PRO A 8 -1.50 34.36 11.61
C PRO A 8 -1.62 33.52 12.90
N ARG A 9 -2.62 33.86 13.72
CA ARG A 9 -2.98 33.21 14.99
C ARG A 9 -3.75 31.92 14.73
N LEU A 10 -3.33 30.83 15.38
CA LEU A 10 -4.03 29.54 15.40
C LEU A 10 -5.27 29.63 16.31
N ALA A 11 -6.45 29.36 15.76
CA ALA A 11 -7.69 29.22 16.51
C ALA A 11 -7.84 27.75 16.97
N ASN A 12 -7.92 27.54 18.28
CA ASN A 12 -8.25 26.25 18.88
C ASN A 12 -9.78 26.02 18.80
N VAL A 13 -10.19 24.92 18.17
CA VAL A 13 -11.57 24.41 18.27
C VAL A 13 -11.54 23.11 19.08
N ARG A 14 -12.07 23.18 20.30
CA ARG A 14 -12.49 22.03 21.11
C ARG A 14 -13.84 21.54 20.60
N LEU A 15 -14.02 20.24 20.43
CA LEU A 15 -15.34 19.63 20.29
C LEU A 15 -15.55 18.63 21.43
N GLU A 16 -16.47 18.98 22.33
CA GLU A 16 -17.06 18.07 23.30
C GLU A 16 -18.11 17.18 22.62
N ALA A 17 -18.14 15.90 22.99
CA ALA A 17 -19.27 15.02 22.68
C ALA A 17 -19.89 14.53 24.00
N ALA A 18 -21.16 14.88 24.19
CA ALA A 18 -21.97 14.57 25.35
C ALA A 18 -22.95 13.42 25.06
N ARG A 19 -23.00 12.48 26.02
CA ARG A 19 -24.17 11.82 26.64
C ARG A 19 -25.14 10.94 25.81
N GLY A 20 -25.45 9.79 26.43
CA GLY A 20 -26.70 9.02 26.29
C GLY A 20 -26.41 7.56 25.92
N GLY A 21 -26.89 6.51 26.58
CA GLY A 21 -27.82 6.33 27.68
C GLY A 21 -27.84 4.82 28.00
N ARG A 22 -28.05 4.46 29.27
CA ARG A 22 -28.16 3.07 29.73
C ARG A 22 -29.53 2.50 29.36
N LEU A 23 -29.63 1.20 29.08
CA LEU A 23 -30.77 0.37 29.48
C LEU A 23 -30.37 -1.11 29.53
N ARG A 24 -30.70 -1.73 30.66
CA ARG A 24 -30.57 -3.16 30.93
C ARG A 24 -31.76 -3.91 30.34
N ARG A 25 -31.60 -5.19 30.00
CA ARG A 25 -32.36 -6.29 30.62
C ARG A 25 -31.82 -7.66 30.22
N ASP A 26 -31.74 -8.48 31.25
CA ASP A 26 -31.47 -9.91 31.33
C ASP A 26 -32.71 -10.70 30.88
N THR A 27 -32.53 -11.83 30.19
CA THR A 27 -33.34 -13.04 30.42
C THR A 27 -32.70 -14.27 29.79
N ARG A 28 -32.37 -15.23 30.67
CA ARG A 28 -32.14 -16.64 30.35
C ARG A 28 -33.35 -17.28 29.66
N ARG A 29 -33.14 -18.13 28.64
CA ARG A 29 -33.83 -19.44 28.55
C ARG A 29 -33.14 -20.42 27.61
N ARG A 30 -32.89 -21.62 28.15
CA ARG A 30 -32.44 -22.84 27.49
C ARG A 30 -33.58 -23.46 26.66
N LEU A 31 -33.26 -24.29 25.66
CA LEU A 31 -33.55 -25.74 25.58
C LEU A 31 -33.22 -26.32 24.17
N ARG A 32 -32.63 -27.53 24.14
CA ARG A 32 -32.37 -28.38 22.95
C ARG A 32 -33.52 -29.43 22.80
N PRO A 33 -33.35 -30.51 22.00
CA PRO A 33 -33.76 -30.72 20.59
C PRO A 33 -34.83 -31.84 20.49
N LEU A 34 -35.06 -32.43 19.30
CA LEU A 34 -35.65 -33.75 18.92
C LEU A 34 -36.40 -33.53 17.58
N GLY A 35 -36.48 -34.39 16.57
CA GLY A 35 -36.05 -35.76 16.26
C GLY A 35 -36.56 -36.05 14.82
N ARG A 36 -35.79 -36.75 13.98
CA ARG A 36 -36.04 -38.14 13.55
C ARG A 36 -37.03 -38.28 12.37
N GLY A 37 -36.51 -38.68 11.20
CA GLY A 37 -37.27 -39.19 10.06
C GLY A 37 -36.33 -39.89 9.07
N LEU A 38 -36.36 -41.22 9.05
CA LEU A 38 -35.47 -42.12 8.32
C LEU A 38 -36.28 -42.89 7.25
N LEU A 39 -35.59 -43.29 6.17
CA LEU A 39 -35.91 -44.35 5.17
C LEU A 39 -36.81 -43.90 3.98
N SER A 40 -36.51 -44.22 2.72
CA SER A 40 -36.08 -45.51 2.15
C SER A 40 -35.43 -45.33 0.75
N ARG A 41 -34.33 -46.05 0.42
CA ARG A 41 -34.20 -47.19 -0.55
C ARG A 41 -34.71 -46.85 -1.97
N ARG A 42 -33.98 -46.92 -3.10
CA ARG A 42 -33.08 -47.94 -3.69
C ARG A 42 -32.31 -47.35 -4.91
N PRO A 43 -31.31 -48.07 -5.48
CA PRO A 43 -30.29 -47.50 -6.37
C PRO A 43 -30.63 -47.66 -7.85
N ASP A 44 -29.99 -46.85 -8.71
CA ASP A 44 -29.87 -47.21 -10.12
C ASP A 44 -28.56 -46.75 -10.77
N HIS A 45 -28.15 -47.59 -11.71
CA HIS A 45 -26.85 -47.69 -12.32
C HIS A 45 -26.51 -46.55 -13.30
N ARG A 46 -25.21 -46.20 -13.31
CA ARG A 46 -24.38 -46.02 -14.52
C ARG A 46 -24.77 -44.87 -15.44
N ARG A 47 -24.06 -43.74 -15.29
CA ARG A 47 -23.61 -42.90 -16.40
C ARG A 47 -22.23 -42.32 -16.09
N GLN A 48 -21.19 -43.02 -16.55
CA GLN A 48 -19.90 -42.41 -16.83
C GLN A 48 -20.13 -41.36 -17.92
N ALA A 49 -20.29 -40.10 -17.50
CA ALA A 49 -20.19 -38.96 -18.38
C ALA A 49 -18.74 -38.50 -18.40
N SER A 50 -17.96 -39.10 -19.30
CA SER A 50 -16.76 -38.50 -19.86
C SER A 50 -17.15 -37.19 -20.55
N ARG A 51 -17.05 -36.07 -19.83
CA ARG A 51 -17.08 -34.75 -20.47
C ARG A 51 -16.05 -33.82 -19.86
N ARG A 52 -14.98 -33.69 -20.65
CA ARG A 52 -14.17 -32.49 -20.86
C ARG A 52 -13.27 -32.10 -19.69
N GLY A 53 -12.01 -32.49 -19.87
CA GLY A 53 -10.91 -32.03 -19.05
C GLY A 53 -10.97 -30.52 -18.87
N HIS A 54 -11.02 -30.11 -17.61
CA HIS A 54 -10.55 -28.80 -17.17
C HIS A 54 -9.01 -28.81 -17.16
N GLY A 55 -8.45 -29.11 -18.32
CA GLY A 55 -7.02 -29.08 -18.60
C GLY A 55 -6.80 -28.07 -19.71
N ALA A 56 -6.93 -26.78 -19.38
CA ALA A 56 -6.40 -25.66 -20.17
C ALA A 56 -6.72 -24.32 -19.48
N ALA A 57 -6.07 -24.07 -18.33
CA ALA A 57 -5.71 -22.71 -17.92
C ALA A 57 -4.39 -22.69 -17.13
N GLN A 58 -3.58 -23.76 -17.27
CA GLN A 58 -2.15 -23.72 -16.97
C GLN A 58 -1.45 -23.51 -18.30
N GLY A 59 -1.58 -22.30 -18.84
CA GLY A 59 -1.07 -21.96 -20.16
C GLY A 59 -0.80 -20.47 -20.19
N ALA A 60 0.48 -20.14 -20.05
CA ALA A 60 1.06 -18.80 -19.98
C ALA A 60 0.73 -18.02 -18.70
N GLN A 61 1.48 -18.32 -17.61
CA GLN A 61 2.09 -17.19 -16.91
C GLN A 61 3.08 -16.56 -17.90
N ALA A 62 2.56 -15.78 -18.84
CA ALA A 62 3.38 -14.76 -19.46
C ALA A 62 3.84 -13.90 -18.29
N LEU A 63 5.16 -13.83 -18.09
CA LEU A 63 5.75 -12.82 -17.23
C LEU A 63 5.35 -11.47 -17.84
N SER A 64 4.18 -10.95 -17.49
CA SER A 64 3.79 -9.64 -17.93
C SER A 64 4.80 -8.67 -17.31
N SER A 65 5.51 -7.96 -18.18
CA SER A 65 6.38 -6.84 -17.80
C SER A 65 5.54 -5.60 -17.47
N ASP A 66 4.27 -5.80 -17.14
CA ASP A 66 3.31 -4.76 -16.85
C ASP A 66 3.70 -4.08 -15.54
N LYS A 67 3.53 -2.76 -15.53
CA LYS A 67 3.92 -1.92 -14.40
C LYS A 67 2.88 -0.87 -14.14
N ILE A 68 2.63 -0.64 -12.86
CA ILE A 68 2.07 0.61 -12.39
C ILE A 68 3.24 1.47 -11.92
N PHE A 69 3.28 2.73 -12.35
CA PHE A 69 4.32 3.65 -11.95
C PHE A 69 3.75 4.97 -11.45
N LEU A 70 4.46 5.56 -10.49
CA LEU A 70 4.23 6.90 -10.02
C LEU A 70 5.55 7.64 -10.10
N GLU A 71 5.53 8.83 -10.68
CA GLU A 71 6.68 9.70 -10.81
C GLU A 71 6.48 10.97 -10.00
N ASP A 72 7.58 11.45 -9.43
CA ASP A 72 7.66 12.73 -8.74
C ASP A 72 6.63 12.90 -7.62
N VAL A 73 6.43 11.86 -6.81
CA VAL A 73 5.65 11.94 -5.57
C VAL A 73 6.45 12.79 -4.57
N ARG A 74 6.10 14.07 -4.46
CA ARG A 74 6.83 15.05 -3.66
C ARG A 74 6.35 15.09 -2.21
N PHE A 75 7.30 15.25 -1.30
CA PHE A 75 7.03 15.47 0.11
C PHE A 75 8.12 16.36 0.73
N TYR A 76 7.75 17.05 1.80
CA TYR A 76 8.70 17.74 2.65
C TYR A 76 9.15 16.81 3.77
N GLY A 77 10.45 16.58 3.87
CA GLY A 77 11.02 15.61 4.81
C GLY A 77 12.15 16.20 5.63
N HIS A 78 12.35 15.62 6.81
CA HIS A 78 13.41 16.02 7.76
C HIS A 78 14.58 15.03 7.75
N HIS A 79 14.92 14.51 6.57
CA HIS A 79 15.97 13.51 6.39
C HIS A 79 17.34 14.16 6.18
N GLY A 80 18.37 13.50 6.70
CA GLY A 80 19.76 13.94 6.55
C GLY A 80 20.62 13.52 7.71
N VAL A 81 21.93 13.55 7.51
CA VAL A 81 22.91 13.09 8.50
C VAL A 81 23.11 14.10 9.62
N THR A 82 23.04 15.40 9.29
CA THR A 82 23.31 16.47 10.26
C THR A 82 22.04 16.93 10.97
N LYS A 83 22.17 17.36 12.23
CA LYS A 83 21.05 17.95 12.99
C LYS A 83 20.45 19.16 12.27
N ALA A 84 21.29 20.03 11.69
CA ALA A 84 20.83 21.20 10.94
C ALA A 84 19.93 20.81 9.76
N GLN A 85 20.31 19.79 8.98
CA GLN A 85 19.46 19.28 7.89
C GLN A 85 18.14 18.71 8.41
N GLN A 86 18.17 17.96 9.52
CA GLN A 86 16.96 17.41 10.12
C GLN A 86 16.05 18.50 10.71
N THR A 87 16.61 19.62 11.19
CA THR A 87 15.81 20.75 11.70
C THR A 87 15.19 21.54 10.56
N VAL A 88 15.96 21.91 9.54
CA VAL A 88 15.44 22.70 8.41
C VAL A 88 14.48 21.86 7.58
N GLY A 89 14.86 20.64 7.21
CA GLY A 89 14.16 19.81 6.24
C GLY A 89 14.50 20.18 4.79
N ALA A 90 13.93 19.45 3.84
CA ALA A 90 14.10 19.68 2.41
C ALA A 90 12.94 19.06 1.62
N TRP A 91 12.82 19.46 0.36
CA TRP A 91 11.96 18.78 -0.59
C TRP A 91 12.63 17.54 -1.15
N PHE A 92 11.88 16.45 -1.17
CA PHE A 92 12.25 15.18 -1.76
C PHE A 92 11.18 14.77 -2.77
N SER A 93 11.57 13.90 -3.70
CA SER A 93 10.63 13.21 -4.58
C SER A 93 10.90 11.72 -4.59
N VAL A 94 9.84 10.94 -4.76
CA VAL A 94 9.90 9.49 -4.94
C VAL A 94 9.30 9.13 -6.29
N ASP A 95 9.99 8.30 -7.06
CA ASP A 95 9.36 7.52 -8.12
C ASP A 95 9.26 6.07 -7.68
N VAL A 96 8.17 5.41 -8.04
CA VAL A 96 8.02 3.97 -7.86
C VAL A 96 7.54 3.31 -9.15
N GLU A 97 8.06 2.13 -9.44
CA GLU A 97 7.47 1.20 -10.40
C GLU A 97 7.16 -0.10 -9.67
N LEU A 98 5.93 -0.59 -9.80
CA LEU A 98 5.46 -1.84 -9.24
C LEU A 98 5.21 -2.79 -10.40
N SER A 99 5.92 -3.92 -10.46
CA SER A 99 5.65 -4.98 -11.43
C SER A 99 4.44 -5.78 -10.97
N VAL A 100 3.36 -5.74 -11.74
CA VAL A 100 2.03 -6.30 -11.41
C VAL A 100 1.40 -6.84 -12.68
N ASP A 101 0.60 -7.90 -12.58
CA ASP A 101 -0.17 -8.39 -13.73
C ASP A 101 -1.42 -7.53 -13.93
N LEU A 102 -1.52 -6.84 -15.07
CA LEU A 102 -2.63 -5.94 -15.37
C LEU A 102 -3.67 -6.57 -16.31
N ALA A 103 -3.50 -7.83 -16.74
CA ALA A 103 -4.38 -8.46 -17.73
C ALA A 103 -5.85 -8.50 -17.28
N ALA A 104 -6.10 -8.82 -16.01
CA ALA A 104 -7.45 -8.89 -15.44
C ALA A 104 -8.14 -7.52 -15.42
N ALA A 105 -7.43 -6.48 -15.01
CA ALA A 105 -7.95 -5.12 -14.96
C ALA A 105 -8.15 -4.52 -16.35
N ALA A 106 -7.23 -4.77 -17.28
CA ALA A 106 -7.35 -4.33 -18.67
C ALA A 106 -8.60 -4.90 -19.37
N THR A 107 -9.07 -6.07 -18.93
CA THR A 107 -10.29 -6.70 -19.49
C THR A 107 -11.55 -6.30 -18.74
N SER A 108 -11.48 -6.20 -17.41
CA SER A 108 -12.65 -6.02 -16.55
C SER A 108 -13.01 -4.57 -16.24
N ASP A 109 -12.05 -3.65 -16.37
CA ASP A 109 -12.19 -2.25 -15.93
C ASP A 109 -12.60 -2.10 -14.45
N ASP A 110 -12.22 -3.08 -13.60
CA ASP A 110 -12.55 -3.10 -12.18
C ASP A 110 -11.32 -2.85 -11.32
N LEU A 111 -11.33 -1.76 -10.54
CA LEU A 111 -10.26 -1.38 -9.61
C LEU A 111 -9.91 -2.49 -8.60
N ARG A 112 -10.87 -3.37 -8.26
CA ARG A 112 -10.64 -4.51 -7.35
C ARG A 112 -9.71 -5.57 -7.92
N THR A 113 -9.44 -5.53 -9.21
CA THR A 113 -8.58 -6.49 -9.92
C THR A 113 -7.17 -5.95 -10.20
N THR A 114 -6.82 -4.79 -9.64
CA THR A 114 -5.50 -4.16 -9.78
C THR A 114 -5.05 -3.49 -8.48
N VAL A 115 -3.88 -2.86 -8.52
CA VAL A 115 -3.37 -2.01 -7.44
C VAL A 115 -3.91 -0.59 -7.61
N ASP A 116 -4.52 -0.06 -6.55
CA ASP A 116 -4.88 1.35 -6.47
C ASP A 116 -3.62 2.20 -6.24
N TYR A 117 -3.16 2.89 -7.29
CA TYR A 117 -2.00 3.78 -7.22
C TYR A 117 -2.22 4.99 -6.31
N GLY A 118 -3.47 5.40 -6.06
CA GLY A 118 -3.79 6.46 -5.10
C GLY A 118 -3.44 6.05 -3.66
N LEU A 119 -3.73 4.80 -3.30
CA LEU A 119 -3.30 4.23 -2.02
C LEU A 119 -1.78 4.10 -1.94
N VAL A 120 -1.11 3.71 -3.04
CA VAL A 120 0.35 3.68 -3.11
C VAL A 120 0.95 5.07 -2.86
N ALA A 121 0.45 6.11 -3.52
CA ALA A 121 0.93 7.48 -3.34
C ALA A 121 0.75 7.97 -1.89
N ALA A 122 -0.43 7.74 -1.32
CA ALA A 122 -0.72 8.11 0.07
C ALA A 122 0.22 7.40 1.04
N ARG A 123 0.46 6.10 0.84
CA ARG A 123 1.36 5.30 1.67
C ARG A 123 2.81 5.77 1.56
N ILE A 124 3.28 6.14 0.37
CA ILE A 124 4.63 6.72 0.19
C ILE A 124 4.78 7.99 1.01
N VAL A 125 3.84 8.93 0.91
CA VAL A 125 3.91 10.20 1.64
C VAL A 125 3.84 9.98 3.15
N GLU A 126 2.95 9.11 3.61
CA GLU A 126 2.85 8.75 5.02
C GLU A 126 4.17 8.19 5.55
N GLU A 127 4.74 7.17 4.89
CA GLU A 127 6.00 6.57 5.32
C GLU A 127 7.15 7.58 5.32
N CYS A 128 7.24 8.41 4.29
CA CYS A 128 8.31 9.39 4.15
C CYS A 128 8.23 10.53 5.19
N THR A 129 7.04 10.87 5.67
CA THR A 129 6.85 11.97 6.63
C THR A 129 6.78 11.50 8.09
N LYS A 130 6.59 10.21 8.33
CA LYS A 130 6.42 9.64 9.67
C LYS A 130 7.69 9.60 10.50
N GLU A 131 8.80 9.12 9.96
CA GLU A 131 10.07 8.99 10.69
C GLU A 131 11.23 9.52 9.85
N ARG A 132 12.03 10.42 10.45
CA ARG A 132 13.25 10.88 9.81
C ARG A 132 14.31 9.78 9.79
N VAL A 133 15.11 9.78 8.73
CA VAL A 133 16.25 8.89 8.56
C VAL A 133 17.45 9.69 8.07
N ASN A 134 18.64 9.13 8.26
CA ASN A 134 19.87 9.83 7.89
C ASN A 134 20.17 9.73 6.39
N LEU A 135 19.81 8.61 5.76
CA LEU A 135 20.24 8.20 4.42
C LEU A 135 19.05 7.96 3.50
N LEU A 136 19.20 8.32 2.21
CA LEU A 136 18.17 8.05 1.20
C LEU A 136 18.01 6.55 0.94
N GLU A 137 19.09 5.79 1.06
CA GLU A 137 19.14 4.34 0.92
C GLU A 137 18.24 3.65 1.94
N ARG A 138 18.26 4.14 3.19
CA ARG A 138 17.38 3.64 4.25
C ARG A 138 15.92 3.96 3.95
N LEU A 139 15.65 5.17 3.45
CA LEU A 139 14.30 5.59 3.08
C LEU A 139 13.77 4.74 1.92
N ALA A 140 14.54 4.63 0.83
CA ALA A 140 14.21 3.82 -0.34
C ALA A 140 14.02 2.33 0.04
N GLY A 141 14.86 1.79 0.92
CA GLY A 141 14.77 0.41 1.38
C GLY A 141 13.52 0.15 2.21
N ARG A 142 13.13 1.09 3.10
CA ARG A 142 11.87 1.01 3.85
C ARG A 142 10.67 1.04 2.91
N LEU A 143 10.63 2.01 1.98
CA LEU A 143 9.58 2.10 0.97
C LEU A 143 9.47 0.80 0.16
N ALA A 144 10.58 0.27 -0.35
CA ALA A 144 10.56 -0.97 -1.11
C ALA A 144 10.00 -2.14 -0.30
N GLY A 145 10.39 -2.27 0.97
CA GLY A 145 9.88 -3.33 1.85
C GLY A 145 8.39 -3.19 2.16
N ILE A 146 7.92 -1.98 2.41
CA ILE A 146 6.50 -1.67 2.65
C ILE A 146 5.68 -1.97 1.40
N LEU A 147 6.11 -1.50 0.24
CA LEU A 147 5.36 -1.67 -1.00
C LEU A 147 5.25 -3.15 -1.40
N LEU A 148 6.33 -3.93 -1.26
CA LEU A 148 6.31 -5.38 -1.48
C LEU A 148 5.48 -6.15 -0.43
N GLY A 149 5.32 -5.58 0.77
CA GLY A 149 4.56 -6.19 1.87
C GLY A 149 3.05 -5.93 1.80
N GLU A 150 2.66 -4.73 1.40
CA GLU A 150 1.28 -4.24 1.43
C GLU A 150 0.55 -4.41 0.08
N PHE A 151 1.28 -4.42 -1.04
CA PHE A 151 0.68 -4.50 -2.38
C PHE A 151 1.04 -5.81 -3.09
N PRO A 152 0.14 -6.34 -3.94
CA PRO A 152 0.37 -7.59 -4.68
C PRO A 152 1.31 -7.41 -5.89
N CYS A 153 2.51 -6.89 -5.66
CA CYS A 153 3.57 -6.76 -6.68
C CYS A 153 4.69 -7.80 -6.48
N THR A 154 5.37 -8.15 -7.57
CA THR A 154 6.47 -9.13 -7.58
C THR A 154 7.84 -8.46 -7.49
N GLU A 155 7.95 -7.25 -8.02
CA GLU A 155 9.13 -6.40 -7.99
C GLU A 155 8.70 -4.95 -7.76
N VAL A 156 9.52 -4.21 -7.02
CA VAL A 156 9.41 -2.75 -6.92
C VAL A 156 10.76 -2.10 -7.27
N ARG A 157 10.71 -1.05 -8.08
CA ARG A 157 11.80 -0.09 -8.27
C ARG A 157 11.43 1.19 -7.53
N VAL A 158 12.30 1.67 -6.64
CA VAL A 158 12.11 2.91 -5.88
C VAL A 158 13.27 3.84 -6.16
N ARG A 159 12.97 5.05 -6.65
CA ARG A 159 13.92 6.16 -6.78
C ARG A 159 13.60 7.20 -5.73
N VAL A 160 14.58 7.61 -4.94
CA VAL A 160 14.43 8.71 -3.98
C VAL A 160 15.41 9.81 -4.34
N ARG A 161 14.91 11.02 -4.57
CA ARG A 161 15.71 12.19 -4.91
C ARG A 161 15.59 13.27 -3.85
N LYS A 162 16.67 14.00 -3.62
CA LYS A 162 16.68 15.22 -2.80
C LYS A 162 16.67 16.41 -3.74
N LEU A 163 15.52 17.08 -3.86
CA LEU A 163 15.31 18.15 -4.86
C LEU A 163 16.09 19.42 -4.56
N THR A 164 16.29 19.71 -3.27
CA THR A 164 17.03 20.89 -2.81
C THR A 164 18.23 20.46 -1.95
N PRO A 165 19.26 19.83 -2.54
CA PRO A 165 20.43 19.41 -1.81
C PRO A 165 21.32 20.63 -1.48
N PRO A 166 21.84 20.75 -0.25
CA PRO A 166 22.82 21.79 0.07
C PRO A 166 24.21 21.35 -0.42
N MET A 167 24.40 21.28 -1.73
CA MET A 167 25.66 20.86 -2.37
C MET A 167 26.05 21.87 -3.43
N GLU A 168 27.23 22.47 -3.28
CA GLU A 168 27.81 23.37 -4.27
C GLU A 168 28.32 22.58 -5.48
N GLY A 169 28.18 23.16 -6.68
CA GLY A 169 28.68 22.58 -7.93
C GLY A 169 27.81 21.50 -8.58
N LEU A 170 26.73 21.06 -7.93
CA LEU A 170 25.79 20.11 -8.53
C LEU A 170 24.72 20.83 -9.35
N GLN A 171 24.65 20.54 -10.66
CA GLN A 171 23.61 21.07 -11.56
C GLN A 171 22.36 20.19 -11.62
N GLY A 172 22.49 18.90 -11.30
CA GLY A 172 21.42 17.91 -11.34
C GLY A 172 20.76 17.65 -9.99
N ILE A 173 19.97 16.58 -9.93
CA ILE A 173 19.28 16.15 -8.72
C ILE A 173 19.89 14.83 -8.24
N PRO A 174 20.48 14.80 -7.02
CA PRO A 174 21.04 13.59 -6.46
C PRO A 174 19.92 12.67 -5.96
N GLY A 175 20.16 11.37 -6.06
CA GLY A 175 19.22 10.38 -5.58
C GLY A 175 19.80 8.99 -5.55
N VAL A 176 19.01 8.06 -5.04
CA VAL A 176 19.32 6.63 -5.01
C VAL A 176 18.19 5.87 -5.70
N GLU A 177 18.54 4.75 -6.32
CA GLU A 177 17.57 3.81 -6.88
C GLU A 177 17.81 2.43 -6.29
N LEU A 178 16.73 1.77 -5.87
CA LEU A 178 16.75 0.38 -5.45
C LEU A 178 15.73 -0.41 -6.26
N VAL A 179 16.13 -1.60 -6.70
CA VAL A 179 15.21 -2.63 -7.20
C VAL A 179 15.16 -3.77 -6.17
N ARG A 180 13.97 -4.20 -5.78
CA ARG A 180 13.74 -5.31 -4.86
C ARG A 180 12.67 -6.23 -5.40
N ARG A 181 12.90 -7.54 -5.28
CA ARG A 181 11.94 -8.58 -5.67
C ARG A 181 11.44 -9.30 -4.43
N ARG A 182 10.21 -9.79 -4.51
CA ARG A 182 9.68 -10.73 -3.53
C ARG A 182 10.47 -12.03 -3.67
N ILE A 183 11.13 -12.46 -2.60
CA ILE A 183 11.82 -13.75 -2.58
C ILE A 183 10.74 -14.80 -2.37
N SER A 184 10.52 -15.65 -3.38
CA SER A 184 9.68 -16.84 -3.24
C SER A 184 10.35 -17.77 -2.23
N SER A 185 9.85 -17.81 -1.00
CA SER A 185 10.23 -18.86 -0.05
C SER A 185 9.59 -20.16 -0.52
N SER A 186 10.41 -21.09 -1.02
CA SER A 186 10.01 -22.46 -1.36
C SER A 186 9.58 -23.26 -0.14
#